data_AF-A0A519ZH53-F1
#
_entry.id   AF-A0A519ZH53-F1
#
_cell.length_a   1.000
_cell.length_b   1.000
_cell.length_c   1.000
_cell.angle_alpha   90.00
_cell.angle_beta   90.00
_cell.angle_gamma   90.00
#
_symmetry.space_group_name_H-M   'P 1'
#
loop_
_entity.id
_entity.type
_entity.pdbx_description
1 polymer ?
#
loop_
_entity_poly.entity_id
_entity_poly.type
_entity_poly.pdbx_seq_one_letter_code
_entity_poly.pdbx_strand_id
1 'polypeptide(L)' 'MNMNLPKTTGNPNPDALLAARRREVENALLTQALCGRKPSAATLAQLRRYETGELSREQAFASLYRGAQ' A
#
# COMPACT_ATOMS: atom_id res chain seq x y z
N MET A 1 -25.31 -17.63 -26.52
CA MET A 1 -24.93 -18.05 -25.15
C MET A 1 -24.52 -16.79 -24.40
N ASN A 2 -25.38 -16.25 -23.55
CA ASN A 2 -25.10 -15.02 -22.81
C ASN A 2 -24.46 -15.41 -21.47
N MET A 3 -23.15 -15.24 -21.35
CA MET A 3 -22.46 -15.40 -20.08
C MET A 3 -22.68 -14.13 -19.24
N ASN A 4 -23.63 -14.20 -18.31
CA ASN A 4 -23.73 -13.24 -17.21
C ASN A 4 -22.54 -13.48 -16.27
N LEU A 5 -21.45 -12.71 -16.43
CA LEU A 5 -20.43 -12.65 -15.38
C LEU A 5 -21.05 -11.98 -14.14
N PRO A 6 -20.93 -12.57 -12.95
CA PRO A 6 -21.29 -11.89 -11.72
C PRO A 6 -20.36 -10.69 -11.55
N LYS A 7 -20.92 -9.47 -11.64
CA LYS A 7 -20.25 -8.27 -11.12
C LYS A 7 -20.16 -8.47 -9.61
N THR A 8 -19.02 -8.93 -9.12
CA THR A 8 -18.71 -8.92 -7.68
C THR A 8 -18.52 -7.47 -7.25
N THR A 9 -19.62 -6.74 -7.08
CA THR A 9 -19.69 -5.50 -6.30
C THR A 9 -19.81 -5.89 -4.83
N GLY A 10 -18.83 -6.63 -4.33
CA GLY A 10 -18.67 -6.88 -2.90
C GLY A 10 -17.77 -5.78 -2.36
N ASN A 11 -18.30 -4.92 -1.49
CA ASN A 11 -17.46 -3.99 -0.73
C ASN A 11 -16.35 -4.85 -0.07
N PRO A 12 -15.06 -4.55 -0.29
CA PRO A 12 -14.01 -5.41 0.22
C PRO A 12 -14.16 -5.50 1.74
N ASN A 13 -14.10 -6.72 2.29
CA ASN A 13 -14.08 -6.94 3.73
C ASN A 13 -13.01 -5.99 4.32
N PRO A 14 -13.36 -5.09 5.27
CA PRO A 14 -12.42 -4.13 5.84
C PRO A 14 -11.13 -4.78 6.36
N ASP A 15 -11.24 -5.98 6.92
CA ASP A 15 -10.09 -6.75 7.41
C ASP A 15 -9.21 -7.25 6.26
N ALA A 16 -9.82 -7.69 5.16
CA ALA A 16 -9.08 -8.10 3.97
C ALA A 16 -8.40 -6.90 3.30
N LEU A 17 -9.05 -5.74 3.29
CA LEU A 17 -8.46 -4.50 2.78
C LEU A 17 -7.28 -4.04 3.63
N LEU A 18 -7.41 -4.06 4.96
CA LEU A 18 -6.33 -3.74 5.88
C LEU A 18 -5.15 -4.72 5.71
N ALA A 19 -5.42 -6.02 5.62
CA ALA A 19 -4.40 -7.03 5.39
C ALA A 19 -3.66 -6.82 4.07
N ALA A 20 -4.39 -6.48 2.99
CA ALA A 20 -3.79 -6.16 1.69
C ALA A 20 -2.87 -4.93 1.79
N ARG A 21 -3.33 -3.86 2.45
CA ARG A 21 -2.54 -2.63 2.65
C ARG A 21 -1.28 -2.87 3.47
N ARG A 22 -1.37 -3.62 4.57
CA ARG A 22 -0.20 -4.01 5.38
C ARG A 22 0.83 -4.77 4.55
N ARG A 23 0.37 -5.74 3.76
CA ARG A 23 1.25 -6.50 2.86
C ARG A 23 1.93 -5.61 1.82
N GLU A 24 1.22 -4.63 1.27
CA GLU A 24 1.83 -3.65 0.36
C GLU A 24 2.93 -2.81 1.05
N VAL A 25 2.69 -2.36 2.28
CA VAL A 25 3.68 -1.62 3.09
C VAL A 25 4.89 -2.49 3.39
N GLU A 26 4.70 -3.73 3.87
CA GLU A 26 5.78 -4.68 4.15
C GLU A 26 6.64 -4.93 2.90
N ASN A 27 6.03 -5.19 1.76
CA ASN A 27 6.73 -5.40 0.49
C ASN A 27 7.57 -4.18 0.08
N ALA A 28 7.02 -2.97 0.25
CA ALA A 28 7.76 -1.75 -0.02
C ALA A 28 8.96 -1.58 0.91
N LEU A 29 8.80 -1.83 2.21
CA LEU A 29 9.89 -1.74 3.18
C LEU A 29 10.98 -2.79 2.91
N LEU A 30 10.60 -4.02 2.57
CA LEU A 30 11.52 -5.07 2.14
C LEU A 30 12.30 -4.65 0.90
N THR A 31 11.62 -4.06 -0.10
CA THR A 31 12.28 -3.55 -1.31
C THR A 31 13.30 -2.47 -0.98
N GLN A 32 12.99 -1.54 -0.08
CA GLN A 32 13.95 -0.51 0.35
C GLN A 32 15.16 -1.14 1.04
N ALA A 33 14.94 -2.09 1.94
CA ALA A 33 16.02 -2.80 2.64
C ALA A 33 16.93 -3.57 1.68
N LEU A 34 16.36 -4.27 0.68
CA LEU A 34 17.10 -4.96 -0.37
C LEU A 34 17.94 -3.99 -1.23
N CYS A 35 17.47 -2.75 -1.39
CA CYS A 35 18.23 -1.69 -2.05
C CYS A 35 19.20 -0.95 -1.11
N GLY A 36 19.40 -1.40 0.13
CA GLY A 36 20.26 -0.75 1.12
C GLY A 36 19.73 0.61 1.61
N ARG A 37 18.45 0.92 1.38
CA ARG A 37 17.82 2.19 1.74
C ARG A 37 17.04 2.04 3.03
N LYS A 38 17.10 3.08 3.86
CA LYS A 38 16.29 3.21 5.07
C LYS A 38 15.28 4.34 4.89
N PRO A 39 13.97 4.05 4.82
CA PRO A 39 12.94 5.08 4.75
C PRO A 39 13.02 6.05 5.94
N SER A 40 12.76 7.33 5.67
CA SER A 40 12.71 8.35 6.72
C SER A 40 11.52 8.14 7.67
N ALA A 41 11.60 8.69 8.88
CA ALA A 41 10.49 8.65 9.84
C ALA A 41 9.18 9.23 9.27
N ALA A 42 9.27 10.29 8.45
CA ALA A 42 8.14 10.87 7.75
C ALA A 42 7.51 9.88 6.76
N THR A 43 8.32 9.15 5.99
CA THR A 43 7.84 8.12 5.07
C THR A 43 7.14 6.98 5.83
N LEU A 44 7.72 6.52 6.95
CA LEU A 44 7.09 5.49 7.78
C LEU A 44 5.74 5.96 8.37
N ALA A 45 5.63 7.23 8.75
CA ALA A 45 4.37 7.81 9.20
C ALA A 45 3.31 7.84 8.07
N GLN A 46 3.70 8.19 6.84
CA GLN A 46 2.81 8.17 5.68
C GLN A 46 2.30 6.76 5.36
N LEU A 47 3.16 5.74 5.43
CA LEU A 47 2.78 4.35 5.19
C LEU A 47 1.76 3.83 6.23
N ARG A 48 1.92 4.18 7.52
CA ARG A 48 0.93 3.83 8.56
C ARG A 48 -0.44 4.48 8.30
N ARG A 49 -0.47 5.72 7.83
CA ARG A 49 -1.72 6.41 7.46
C ARG A 49 -2.39 5.80 6.22
N TYR A 50 -1.62 5.17 5.33
CA TYR A 50 -2.19 4.38 4.24
C TYR A 50 -2.85 3.09 4.74
N GLU A 51 -2.25 2.38 5.72
CA GLU A 51 -2.86 1.19 6.32
C GLU A 51 -4.24 1.48 6.89
N THR A 52 -4.40 2.61 7.61
CA THR A 52 -5.68 3.06 8.17
C THR A 52 -6.64 3.65 7.12
N GLY A 53 -6.17 3.90 5.90
CA GLY A 53 -6.95 4.46 4.81
C GLY A 53 -7.08 5.97 4.80
N GLU A 54 -6.32 6.68 5.64
CA GLU A 54 -6.28 8.15 5.64
C GLU A 54 -5.60 8.73 4.41
N LEU A 55 -4.67 7.98 3.79
CA LEU A 55 -3.97 8.37 2.58
C LEU A 55 -4.24 7.38 1.44
N SER A 56 -4.24 7.91 0.21
CA SER A 56 -4.17 7.06 -0.97
C SER A 56 -2.78 6.41 -1.09
N ARG A 57 -2.70 5.35 -1.90
CA ARG A 57 -1.43 4.67 -2.17
C ARG A 57 -0.41 5.63 -2.78
N GLU A 58 -0.85 6.46 -3.73
CA GLU A 58 0.00 7.43 -4.41
C GLU A 58 0.57 8.44 -3.42
N GLN A 59 -0.25 8.97 -2.51
CA GLN A 59 0.17 9.93 -1.50
C GLN A 59 1.18 9.33 -0.51
N ALA A 60 0.94 8.11 -0.04
CA ALA A 60 1.79 7.50 0.98
C ALA A 60 3.12 6.97 0.44
N PHE A 61 3.15 6.51 -0.81
CA PHE A 61 4.34 5.90 -1.41
C PHE A 61 5.18 6.89 -2.23
N ALA A 62 4.71 8.12 -2.45
CA ALA A 62 5.40 9.15 -3.24
C ALA A 62 6.88 9.32 -2.86
N SER A 63 7.18 9.33 -1.56
CA SER A 63 8.53 9.50 -1.01
C SER A 63 9.46 8.32 -1.31
N LEU A 64 8.92 7.11 -1.52
CA LEU A 64 9.70 5.91 -1.85
C LEU A 64 10.18 5.91 -3.31
N TYR A 65 9.41 6.54 -4.22
CA TYR A 65 9.71 6.56 -5.65
C TYR A 65 10.67 7.67 -6.07
N ARG A 66 10.86 8.71 -5.25
CA ARG A 66 11.73 9.84 -5.60
C ARG A 66 13.23 9.52 -5.56
N GLY A 67 13.62 8.32 -5.15
CA GLY A 67 15.02 7.95 -4.98
C GLY A 67 15.62 8.64 -3.75
N ALA A 68 16.45 7.92 -3.01
CA ALA A 68 17.36 8.56 -2.08
C ALA A 68 18.24 9.50 -2.92
N GLN A 69 18.14 10.81 -2.71
CA GLN A 69 19.16 11.74 -3.16
C GLN A 69 20.45 11.46 -2.41
#